data_AF-A0A7Z9WKL8-F1
#
_entry.id   AF-A0A7Z9WKL8-F1
#
_cell.length_a   1.000
_cell.length_b   1.000
_cell.length_c   1.000
_cell.angle_alpha   90.00
_cell.angle_beta   90.00
_cell.angle_gamma   90.00
#
_symmetry.space_group_name_H-M   'P 1'
#
loop_
_entity.id
_entity.type
_entity.pdbx_description
1 polymer ?
#
loop_
_entity_poly.entity_id
_entity_poly.type
_entity_poly.pdbx_seq_one_letter_code
_entity_poly.pdbx_strand_id
1 'polypeptide(L)'
;MGVAAVFPKPLCSLTEASYNLRRHRRSYDNPLIAEFARHFGMPKFRIEVDEATRTIVSVEVERDAVCGSSRFVAQGLMGVSVDEAEERAGLLHHHYPCMAAMGVDDDYHDTLMHISGHITKEQVKEQIKPFLKIVYITPPGRVRRK
;
A
#
# COMPACT_ATOMS: atom_id res chain seq x y z
N MET A 1 9.39 -27.41 -18.57
CA MET A 1 10.34 -26.87 -17.57
C MET A 1 9.92 -27.11 -16.12
N GLY A 2 8.65 -27.36 -15.77
CA GLY A 2 8.29 -27.82 -14.41
C GLY A 2 8.59 -26.83 -13.27
N VAL A 3 8.84 -25.55 -13.60
CA VAL A 3 9.11 -24.48 -12.63
C VAL A 3 7.82 -23.72 -12.36
N ALA A 4 7.46 -23.56 -11.10
CA ALA A 4 6.34 -22.71 -10.69
C ALA A 4 6.71 -21.22 -10.87
N ALA A 5 5.79 -20.44 -11.44
CA ALA A 5 5.97 -19.01 -11.65
C ALA A 5 4.64 -18.27 -11.48
N VAL A 6 4.73 -17.03 -10.98
CA VAL A 6 3.62 -16.09 -10.89
C VAL A 6 4.03 -14.76 -11.52
N PHE A 7 3.05 -14.03 -12.06
CA PHE A 7 3.28 -12.78 -12.80
C PHE A 7 2.47 -11.63 -12.19
N PRO A 8 2.87 -11.16 -11.00
CA PRO A 8 2.19 -10.08 -10.28
C PRO A 8 2.32 -8.73 -11.00
N LYS A 9 1.22 -8.00 -11.06
CA LYS A 9 1.10 -6.67 -11.67
C LYS A 9 0.53 -5.67 -10.65
N PRO A 10 1.37 -4.82 -10.01
CA PRO A 10 2.83 -4.89 -9.92
C PRO A 10 3.28 -6.03 -8.98
N LEU A 11 4.60 -6.25 -8.83
CA LEU A 11 5.15 -7.19 -7.84
C LEU A 11 4.69 -6.90 -6.40
N CYS A 12 4.40 -5.62 -6.08
CA CYS A 12 3.77 -5.23 -4.82
C CYS A 12 2.34 -5.75 -4.64
N SER A 13 1.75 -6.47 -5.60
CA SER A 13 0.47 -7.16 -5.42
C SER A 13 0.62 -8.59 -4.87
N LEU A 14 1.85 -9.13 -4.82
CA LEU A 14 2.12 -10.48 -4.37
C LEU A 14 1.92 -10.62 -2.85
N THR A 15 1.13 -11.61 -2.45
CA THR A 15 0.99 -12.10 -1.07
C THR A 15 1.30 -13.59 -1.03
N GLU A 16 1.28 -14.21 0.15
CA GLU A 16 1.56 -15.62 0.38
C GLU A 16 0.56 -16.58 -0.31
N ALA A 17 -0.59 -16.07 -0.76
CA ALA A 17 -1.66 -16.88 -1.33
C ALA A 17 -2.19 -16.36 -2.67
N SER A 18 -1.87 -15.12 -3.05
CA SER A 18 -2.43 -14.50 -4.26
C SER A 18 -1.55 -13.41 -4.83
N TYR A 19 -1.82 -13.03 -6.08
CA TYR A 19 -1.28 -11.84 -6.70
C TYR A 19 -2.34 -11.14 -7.55
N ASN A 20 -2.03 -9.92 -8.00
CA ASN A 20 -2.94 -9.00 -8.68
C ASN A 20 -4.12 -8.54 -7.79
N LEU A 21 -4.82 -7.51 -8.25
CA LEU A 21 -5.86 -6.84 -7.47
C LEU A 21 -7.24 -6.94 -8.13
N ARG A 22 -8.27 -6.74 -7.31
CA ARG A 22 -9.68 -6.65 -7.75
C ARG A 22 -10.08 -7.86 -8.61
N ARG A 23 -10.66 -7.62 -9.79
CA ARG A 23 -11.12 -8.66 -10.72
C ARG A 23 -9.99 -9.50 -11.35
N HIS A 24 -8.74 -9.05 -11.25
CA HIS A 24 -7.58 -9.71 -11.84
C HIS A 24 -6.83 -10.61 -10.86
N ARG A 25 -7.30 -10.66 -9.60
CA ARG A 25 -6.68 -11.45 -8.53
C ARG A 25 -6.61 -12.93 -8.92
N ARG A 26 -5.44 -13.53 -8.73
CA ARG A 26 -5.17 -14.95 -8.94
C ARG A 26 -4.65 -15.55 -7.65
N SER A 27 -5.18 -16.71 -7.26
CA SER A 27 -4.63 -17.52 -6.18
C SER A 27 -3.56 -18.47 -6.71
N TYR A 28 -2.60 -18.82 -5.88
CA TYR A 28 -1.60 -19.85 -6.17
C TYR A 28 -1.36 -20.69 -4.91
N ASP A 29 -0.81 -21.88 -5.10
CA ASP A 29 -0.36 -22.74 -4.01
C ASP A 29 1.06 -23.22 -4.33
N ASN A 30 2.05 -22.54 -3.74
CA ASN A 30 3.45 -22.91 -3.88
C ASN A 30 4.24 -22.44 -2.66
N PRO A 31 4.84 -23.35 -1.88
CA PRO A 31 5.49 -22.99 -0.62
C PRO A 31 6.73 -22.11 -0.78
N LEU A 32 7.46 -22.23 -1.89
CA LEU A 32 8.66 -21.42 -2.14
C LEU A 32 8.30 -19.98 -2.51
N ILE A 33 7.28 -19.79 -3.35
CA ILE A 33 6.77 -18.45 -3.68
C ILE A 33 6.15 -17.82 -2.44
N ALA A 34 5.44 -18.60 -1.62
CA ALA A 34 4.86 -18.12 -0.37
C ALA A 34 5.93 -17.72 0.67
N GLU A 35 7.06 -18.44 0.77
CA GLU A 35 8.21 -18.04 1.60
C GLU A 35 8.80 -16.71 1.15
N PHE A 36 9.03 -16.55 -0.15
CA PHE A 36 9.45 -15.26 -0.69
C PHE A 36 8.45 -14.15 -0.34
N ALA A 37 7.16 -14.44 -0.51
CA ALA A 37 6.06 -13.51 -0.27
C ALA A 37 5.84 -13.14 1.20
N ARG A 38 6.47 -13.84 2.16
CA ARG A 38 6.50 -13.43 3.57
C ARG A 38 7.41 -12.22 3.79
N HIS A 39 8.51 -12.15 3.04
CA HIS A 39 9.52 -11.11 3.19
C HIS A 39 9.36 -9.97 2.19
N PHE A 40 8.85 -10.27 0.99
CA PHE A 40 8.74 -9.30 -0.09
C PHE A 40 7.42 -9.40 -0.85
N GLY A 41 6.89 -8.26 -1.33
CA GLY A 41 5.67 -8.24 -2.13
C GLY A 41 4.79 -7.07 -1.72
N MET A 42 3.53 -7.34 -1.37
CA MET A 42 2.61 -6.33 -0.89
C MET A 42 3.08 -5.74 0.43
N PRO A 43 3.48 -4.47 0.50
CA PRO A 43 4.06 -3.92 1.72
C PRO A 43 3.14 -4.11 2.92
N LYS A 44 3.73 -4.30 4.10
CA LYS A 44 2.99 -4.36 5.35
C LYS A 44 3.73 -3.53 6.38
N PHE A 45 3.00 -2.61 7.00
CA PHE A 45 3.53 -1.67 7.99
C PHE A 45 2.86 -1.89 9.33
N ARG A 46 3.60 -1.61 10.39
CA ARG A 46 3.07 -1.36 11.73
C ARG A 46 3.43 0.07 12.11
N ILE A 47 2.42 0.90 12.35
CA ILE A 47 2.59 2.34 12.59
C ILE A 47 2.13 2.66 14.01
N GLU A 48 2.97 3.38 14.75
CA GLU A 48 2.63 3.93 16.05
C GLU A 48 2.43 5.45 15.92
N VAL A 49 1.40 5.95 16.60
CA VAL A 49 0.97 7.35 16.55
C VAL A 49 0.95 7.90 17.97
N ASP A 50 1.51 9.08 18.16
CA ASP A 50 1.27 9.89 19.35
C ASP A 50 -0.11 10.55 19.24
N GLU A 51 -1.05 10.16 20.10
CA GLU A 51 -2.43 10.65 20.09
C GLU A 51 -2.54 12.14 20.46
N ALA A 52 -1.65 12.67 21.29
CA ALA A 52 -1.67 14.06 21.73
C ALA A 52 -1.25 14.99 20.60
N THR A 53 -0.18 14.64 19.88
CA THR A 53 0.32 15.44 18.76
C THR A 53 -0.28 15.04 17.42
N ARG A 54 -0.91 13.86 17.32
CA ARG A 54 -1.42 13.24 16.09
C ARG A 54 -0.34 13.00 15.05
N THR A 55 0.87 12.65 15.48
CA THR A 55 2.02 12.42 14.59
C THR A 55 2.50 10.97 14.66
N ILE A 56 3.07 10.48 13.56
CA ILE A 56 3.68 9.16 13.49
C ILE A 56 5.01 9.17 14.26
N VAL A 57 5.15 8.27 15.23
CA VAL A 57 6.35 8.14 16.07
C VAL A 57 7.15 6.88 15.80
N SER A 58 6.59 5.91 15.09
CA SER A 58 7.29 4.71 14.64
C SER A 58 6.64 4.13 13.38
N VAL A 59 7.46 3.60 12.47
CA VAL A 59 7.02 2.83 11.31
C VAL A 59 7.92 1.61 11.13
N GLU A 60 7.41 0.43 11.48
CA GLU A 60 8.07 -0.85 11.21
C GLU A 60 7.58 -1.43 9.87
N VAL A 61 8.52 -1.93 9.06
CA VAL A 61 8.22 -2.62 7.80
C VAL A 61 8.24 -4.13 8.04
N GLU A 62 7.06 -4.72 8.23
CA GLU A 62 6.89 -6.18 8.44
C GLU A 62 7.12 -6.96 7.14
N ARG A 63 6.76 -6.36 5.99
CA ARG A 63 7.04 -6.90 4.65
C ARG A 63 7.39 -5.76 3.70
N ASP A 64 8.49 -5.89 2.96
CA ASP A 64 8.98 -4.83 2.08
C ASP A 64 8.53 -5.05 0.63
N ALA A 65 8.56 -3.99 -0.17
CA ALA A 65 8.62 -4.11 -1.60
C ALA A 65 10.01 -4.62 -1.99
N VAL A 66 10.10 -5.46 -3.04
CA VAL A 66 11.39 -5.99 -3.53
C VAL A 66 12.37 -4.87 -3.92
N CYS A 67 11.84 -3.74 -4.39
CA CYS A 67 12.66 -2.59 -4.74
C CYS A 67 13.18 -1.80 -3.53
N GLY A 68 12.69 -2.04 -2.31
CA GLY A 68 13.07 -1.28 -1.11
C GLY A 68 12.25 0.00 -0.87
N SER A 69 11.24 0.27 -1.70
CA SER A 69 10.43 1.49 -1.57
C SER A 69 9.68 1.58 -0.24
N SER A 70 9.32 0.46 0.41
CA SER A 70 8.55 0.49 1.65
C SER A 70 9.39 0.97 2.82
N ARG A 71 10.67 0.59 2.88
CA ARG A 71 11.62 1.16 3.85
C ARG A 71 11.86 2.66 3.65
N PHE A 72 11.97 3.11 2.40
CA PHE A 72 12.10 4.54 2.10
C PHE A 72 10.85 5.33 2.54
N VAL A 73 9.66 4.81 2.25
CA VAL A 73 8.40 5.39 2.69
C VAL A 73 8.31 5.42 4.21
N ALA A 74 8.65 4.32 4.89
CA ALA A 74 8.62 4.24 6.35
C ALA A 74 9.50 5.31 7.01
N GLN A 75 10.74 5.49 6.52
CA GLN A 75 11.64 6.54 7.01
C GLN A 75 11.05 7.94 6.82
N GLY A 76 10.45 8.21 5.65
CA GLY A 76 9.88 9.52 5.32
C GLY A 76 8.55 9.83 6.02
N LEU A 77 7.92 8.85 6.67
CA LEU A 77 6.67 9.02 7.42
C LEU A 77 6.89 9.39 8.89
N MET A 78 8.10 9.25 9.42
CA MET A 78 8.42 9.64 10.78
C MET A 78 8.14 11.14 11.01
N GLY A 79 7.38 11.46 12.06
CA GLY A 79 6.98 12.83 12.41
C GLY A 79 5.86 13.42 11.53
N VAL A 80 5.35 12.68 10.55
CA VAL A 80 4.26 13.14 9.68
C VAL A 80 2.94 13.10 10.45
N SER A 81 2.09 14.11 10.25
CA SER A 81 0.72 14.13 10.77
C SER A 81 -0.08 12.97 10.20
N VAL A 82 -0.89 12.30 11.02
CA VAL A 82 -1.77 11.21 10.55
C VAL A 82 -2.74 11.68 9.46
N ASP A 83 -3.12 12.95 9.46
CA ASP A 83 -4.05 13.52 8.48
C ASP A 83 -3.39 13.69 7.09
N GLU A 84 -2.06 13.68 7.01
CA GLU A 84 -1.27 13.82 5.76
C GLU A 84 -0.56 12.52 5.35
N ALA A 85 -0.49 11.54 6.25
CA ALA A 85 0.34 10.35 6.09
C ALA A 85 0.01 9.52 4.83
N GLU A 86 -1.27 9.39 4.47
CA GLU A 86 -1.68 8.68 3.25
C GLU A 86 -1.13 9.36 1.98
N GLU A 87 -1.26 10.68 1.88
CA GLU A 87 -0.76 11.45 0.74
C GLU A 87 0.77 11.43 0.72
N ARG A 88 1.39 11.67 1.87
CA ARG A 88 2.84 11.68 2.02
C ARG A 88 3.47 10.33 1.64
N ALA A 89 2.83 9.22 2.01
CA ALA A 89 3.26 7.88 1.59
C ALA A 89 3.27 7.71 0.07
N GLY A 90 2.22 8.21 -0.61
CA GLY A 90 2.14 8.20 -2.08
C GLY A 90 3.25 9.02 -2.74
N LEU A 91 3.52 10.23 -2.23
CA LEU A 91 4.58 11.11 -2.74
C LEU A 91 5.98 10.50 -2.53
N LEU A 92 6.25 9.96 -1.34
CA LEU A 92 7.51 9.27 -1.05
C LEU A 92 7.70 8.07 -1.97
N HIS A 93 6.64 7.27 -2.19
CA HIS A 93 6.69 6.15 -3.13
C HIS A 93 7.02 6.62 -4.56
N HIS A 94 6.40 7.70 -5.02
CA HIS A 94 6.64 8.26 -6.35
C HIS A 94 8.06 8.84 -6.52
N HIS A 95 8.67 9.36 -5.46
CA HIS A 95 10.04 9.87 -5.50
C HIS A 95 11.11 8.77 -5.40
N TYR A 96 10.74 7.56 -4.96
CA TYR A 96 11.65 6.44 -4.93
C TYR A 96 11.88 5.86 -6.34
N PRO A 97 13.08 5.34 -6.68
CA PRO A 97 13.34 4.64 -7.94
C PRO A 97 12.62 3.28 -7.98
N CYS A 98 11.29 3.31 -8.07
CA CYS A 98 10.44 2.15 -8.12
C CYS A 98 10.67 1.34 -9.39
N MET A 99 10.68 0.01 -9.29
CA MET A 99 10.83 -0.90 -10.44
C MET A 99 9.51 -1.19 -11.17
N ALA A 100 8.40 -0.61 -10.73
CA ALA A 100 7.11 -0.77 -11.41
C ALA A 100 7.09 0.05 -12.72
N ALA A 101 6.47 -0.50 -13.76
CA ALA A 101 6.43 0.15 -15.06
C ALA A 101 5.57 1.43 -15.04
N MET A 102 6.04 2.43 -15.79
CA MET A 102 5.31 3.68 -16.06
C MET A 102 4.34 3.59 -17.25
N GLY A 103 4.39 2.49 -18.00
CA GLY A 103 3.41 2.23 -19.06
C GLY A 103 2.04 1.93 -18.47
N VAL A 104 0.98 2.41 -19.15
CA VAL A 104 -0.40 2.07 -18.80
C VAL A 104 -0.62 0.58 -19.05
N ASP A 105 -1.08 -0.14 -18.03
CA ASP A 105 -1.41 -1.55 -18.13
C ASP A 105 -2.91 -1.72 -18.44
N ASP A 106 -3.23 -2.55 -19.43
CA ASP A 106 -4.59 -2.76 -19.94
C ASP A 106 -5.54 -3.35 -18.88
N ASP A 107 -5.02 -4.13 -17.92
CA ASP A 107 -5.85 -4.72 -16.87
C ASP A 107 -6.35 -3.63 -15.92
N TYR A 108 -5.50 -2.66 -15.59
CA TYR A 108 -5.78 -1.63 -14.59
C TYR A 108 -6.20 -0.28 -15.15
N HIS A 109 -5.94 -0.01 -16.44
CA HIS A 109 -6.13 1.30 -17.08
C HIS A 109 -5.39 2.42 -16.35
N ASP A 110 -4.25 2.08 -15.77
CA ASP A 110 -3.34 2.97 -15.06
C ASP A 110 -1.91 2.40 -15.13
N THR A 111 -0.91 3.16 -14.74
CA THR A 111 0.48 2.70 -14.66
C THR A 111 0.67 1.74 -13.49
N LEU A 112 1.51 0.71 -13.64
CA LEU A 112 1.81 -0.20 -12.53
C LEU A 112 2.51 0.52 -11.36
N MET A 113 3.21 1.62 -11.64
CA MET A 113 3.76 2.51 -10.60
C MET A 113 2.66 3.17 -9.77
N HIS A 114 1.61 3.70 -10.40
CA HIS A 114 0.47 4.23 -9.65
C HIS A 114 -0.23 3.14 -8.85
N ILE A 115 -0.41 1.95 -9.44
CA ILE A 115 -0.98 0.82 -8.70
C ILE A 115 -0.11 0.45 -7.48
N SER A 116 1.23 0.43 -7.58
CA SER A 116 2.09 0.22 -6.40
C SER A 116 2.02 1.36 -5.38
N GLY A 117 1.86 2.60 -5.85
CA GLY A 117 1.60 3.75 -5.00
C GLY A 117 0.29 3.59 -4.23
N HIS A 118 -0.79 3.22 -4.90
CA HIS A 118 -2.09 2.94 -4.28
C HIS A 118 -2.00 1.81 -3.25
N ILE A 119 -1.31 0.71 -3.56
CA ILE A 119 -1.08 -0.36 -2.59
C ILE A 119 -0.39 0.19 -1.35
N THR A 120 0.69 0.96 -1.51
CA THR A 120 1.44 1.55 -0.39
C THR A 120 0.55 2.47 0.45
N LYS A 121 -0.21 3.36 -0.21
CA LYS A 121 -1.15 4.26 0.44
C LYS A 121 -2.19 3.51 1.27
N GLU A 122 -2.81 2.47 0.71
CA GLU A 122 -3.82 1.67 1.41
C GLU A 122 -3.23 0.95 2.63
N GLN A 123 -2.00 0.44 2.53
CA GLN A 123 -1.33 -0.23 3.65
C GLN A 123 -0.99 0.73 4.79
N VAL A 124 -0.60 1.98 4.48
CA VAL A 124 -0.42 3.04 5.48
C VAL A 124 -1.78 3.47 6.06
N LYS A 125 -2.77 3.69 5.20
CA LYS A 125 -4.13 4.10 5.57
C LYS A 125 -4.76 3.17 6.58
N GLU A 126 -4.64 1.86 6.37
CA GLU A 126 -5.25 0.87 7.26
C GLU A 126 -4.70 0.97 8.69
N GLN A 127 -3.41 1.30 8.85
CA GLN A 127 -2.79 1.50 10.16
C GLN A 127 -3.23 2.80 10.85
N ILE A 128 -3.39 3.88 10.08
CA ILE A 128 -3.71 5.22 10.64
C ILE A 128 -5.21 5.49 10.75
N LYS A 129 -6.07 4.66 10.13
CA LYS A 129 -7.53 4.82 10.10
C LYS A 129 -8.19 5.08 11.46
N PRO A 130 -7.79 4.43 12.57
CA PRO A 130 -8.35 4.72 13.89
C PRO A 130 -8.13 6.16 14.38
N PHE A 131 -7.11 6.85 13.85
CA PHE A 131 -6.71 8.19 14.27
C PHE A 131 -7.25 9.30 13.35
N LEU A 132 -7.81 8.96 12.19
CA LEU A 132 -8.33 9.93 11.22
C LEU A 132 -9.63 10.57 11.71
N LYS A 133 -9.75 11.90 11.56
CA LYS A 133 -11.00 12.63 11.83
C LYS A 133 -11.77 12.79 10.52
N ILE A 134 -12.86 12.05 10.35
CA ILE A 134 -13.73 12.18 9.17
C ILE A 134 -14.70 13.35 9.39
N VAL A 135 -14.48 14.45 8.68
CA VAL A 135 -15.40 15.60 8.68
C VAL A 135 -16.52 15.32 7.67
N TYR A 136 -17.74 15.11 8.16
CA TYR A 136 -18.91 14.96 7.30
C TYR A 136 -19.46 16.33 6.91
N ILE A 137 -19.31 16.70 5.64
CA ILE A 137 -20.02 17.84 5.06
C ILE A 137 -21.42 17.37 4.66
N THR A 138 -22.46 17.93 5.29
CA THR A 138 -23.85 17.69 4.88
C THR A 138 -24.25 18.78 3.88
N PRO A 139 -24.64 18.42 2.64
CA PRO A 139 -25.13 19.40 1.69
C PRO A 139 -26.36 20.14 2.25
N PRO A 140 -26.47 21.47 2.07
CA PRO A 140 -27.68 22.19 2.44
C PRO A 140 -28.89 21.60 1.72
N GLY A 141 -29.97 21.33 2.45
CA GLY A 141 -31.21 20.73 1.92
C GLY A 141 -31.32 19.20 2.04
N ARG A 142 -30.36 18.49 2.64
CA ARG A 142 -30.47 17.04 2.86
C ARG A 142 -31.55 16.71 3.91
N VAL A 143 -32.74 16.33 3.44
CA VAL A 143 -33.83 15.82 4.30
C VAL A 143 -33.43 14.44 4.84
N ARG A 144 -33.27 14.31 6.16
CA ARG A 144 -33.14 12.99 6.81
C ARG A 144 -34.46 12.25 6.62
N ARG A 145 -34.49 11.27 5.72
CA ARG A 145 -35.62 10.34 5.61
C ARG A 145 -35.69 9.55 6.92
N LYS A 146 -36.82 9.65 7.62
CA LYS A 146 -37.14 8.86 8.81
C LYS A 146 -37.34 7.40 8.43
#